data_AF-A0A2G9TJZ1-F1
#
_entry.id   AF-A0A2G9TJZ1-F1
#
_cell.length_a   1.000
_cell.length_b   1.000
_cell.length_c   1.000
_cell.angle_alpha   90.00
_cell.angle_beta   90.00
_cell.angle_gamma   90.00
#
_symmetry.space_group_name_H-M   'P 1'
#
loop_
_entity.id
_entity.type
_entity.pdbx_description
1 polymer ?
#
loop_
_entity_poly.entity_id
_entity_poly.type
_entity_poly.pdbx_seq_one_letter_code
_entity_poly.pdbx_strand_id
1 'polypeptide(L)'
;MYIVASGFLKITDHNCATLRTHSEGDIVEDRSLVWLPHNRFMNRRKHNVVSVGYSQVYILFRDDFLQVLEDYPDCRDKIRVHAEWLQSEAGELTEDEIVADVDEFEGRTLEERLIALRSVLCVLENNVNENYEKFKKSSNHFKHRLAVLERYCREMMN
;
A
#
# COMPACT_ATOMS: atom_id res chain seq x y z
N MET A 1 10.54 -11.74 -4.53
CA MET A 1 11.73 -12.15 -5.31
C MET A 1 11.71 -13.65 -5.49
N TYR A 2 12.19 -14.14 -6.62
CA TYR A 2 12.38 -15.57 -6.87
C TYR A 2 13.85 -15.87 -7.12
N ILE A 3 14.30 -17.04 -6.68
CA ILE A 3 15.60 -17.60 -7.03
C ILE A 3 15.35 -18.91 -7.77
N VAL A 4 15.87 -19.05 -8.98
CA VAL A 4 15.67 -20.25 -9.79
C VAL A 4 16.56 -21.37 -9.25
N ALA A 5 15.95 -22.40 -8.68
CA ALA A 5 16.66 -23.55 -8.13
C ALA A 5 16.94 -24.63 -9.20
N SER A 6 16.04 -24.78 -10.18
CA SER A 6 16.23 -25.63 -11.35
C SER A 6 15.24 -25.25 -12.43
N GLY A 7 15.62 -25.34 -13.71
CA GLY A 7 14.75 -25.03 -14.85
C GLY A 7 14.92 -23.60 -15.36
N PHE A 8 13.87 -23.07 -16.02
CA PHE A 8 13.93 -21.76 -16.69
C PHE A 8 12.67 -20.94 -16.46
N LEU A 9 12.87 -19.65 -16.18
CA LEU A 9 11.81 -18.64 -16.13
C LEU A 9 12.02 -17.64 -17.26
N LYS A 10 10.93 -17.08 -17.78
CA LYS A 10 10.97 -15.96 -18.71
C LYS A 10 10.16 -14.79 -18.15
N ILE A 11 10.69 -13.59 -18.35
CA ILE A 11 9.98 -12.35 -18.09
C ILE A 11 9.31 -11.95 -19.40
N THR A 12 8.00 -11.77 -19.38
CA THR A 12 7.20 -11.35 -20.54
C THR A 12 6.46 -10.06 -20.27
N ASP A 13 6.30 -9.24 -21.30
CA ASP A 13 5.43 -8.06 -21.27
C ASP A 13 3.93 -8.48 -21.33
N HIS A 14 3.02 -7.51 -21.20
CA HIS A 14 1.57 -7.68 -21.33
C HIS A 14 1.16 -8.35 -22.66
N ASN A 15 1.94 -8.15 -23.73
CA ASN A 15 1.72 -8.76 -25.04
C ASN A 15 2.33 -10.16 -25.19
N CYS A 16 2.74 -10.80 -24.09
CA CYS A 16 3.40 -12.12 -24.07
C CYS A 16 4.76 -12.18 -24.81
N ALA A 17 5.32 -11.04 -25.21
CA ALA A 17 6.65 -10.95 -25.78
C ALA A 17 7.70 -11.24 -24.71
N THR A 18 8.68 -12.10 -25.01
CA THR A 18 9.74 -12.47 -24.07
C THR A 18 10.79 -11.36 -24.02
N LEU A 19 11.01 -10.80 -22.83
CA LEU A 19 11.98 -9.74 -22.58
C LEU A 19 13.33 -10.32 -22.16
N ARG A 20 13.32 -11.26 -21.20
CA ARG A 20 14.52 -11.96 -20.69
C ARG A 20 14.18 -13.38 -20.28
N THR A 21 15.20 -14.24 -20.30
CA THR A 21 15.14 -15.61 -19.78
C THR A 21 16.14 -15.74 -18.64
N HIS A 22 15.74 -16.44 -17.60
CA HIS A 22 16.49 -16.72 -16.38
C HIS A 22 16.67 -18.23 -16.24
N SER A 23 17.88 -18.62 -15.90
CA SER A 23 18.35 -19.99 -15.70
C SER A 23 18.62 -20.27 -14.23
N GLU A 24 19.03 -21.49 -13.92
CA GLU A 24 19.38 -21.91 -12.56
C GLU A 24 20.42 -20.98 -11.91
N GLY A 25 20.17 -20.58 -10.66
CA GLY A 25 20.97 -19.61 -9.91
C GLY A 25 20.53 -18.15 -10.12
N ASP A 26 19.73 -17.83 -11.13
CA ASP A 26 19.33 -16.46 -11.40
C ASP A 26 18.28 -15.96 -10.40
N ILE A 27 18.38 -14.67 -10.12
CA ILE A 27 17.44 -13.93 -9.28
C ILE A 27 16.47 -13.16 -10.16
N VAL A 28 15.19 -13.22 -9.81
CA VAL A 28 14.09 -12.61 -10.56
C VAL A 28 13.27 -11.70 -9.64
N GLU A 29 12.94 -10.51 -10.16
CA GLU A 29 12.13 -9.50 -9.45
C GLU A 29 12.73 -9.08 -8.09
N ASP A 30 14.06 -8.95 -8.02
CA ASP A 30 14.81 -8.52 -6.84
C ASP A 30 14.51 -7.06 -6.46
N ARG A 31 14.49 -6.15 -7.45
CA ARG A 31 14.22 -4.72 -7.24
C ARG A 31 12.86 -4.44 -6.62
N SER A 32 11.90 -5.34 -6.82
CA SER A 32 10.51 -5.20 -6.33
C SER A 32 10.34 -5.47 -4.83
N LEU A 33 11.38 -5.98 -4.15
CA LEU A 33 11.34 -6.23 -2.70
C LEU A 33 11.27 -4.93 -1.89
N VAL A 34 11.97 -3.89 -2.32
CA VAL A 34 11.96 -2.58 -1.68
C VAL A 34 10.99 -1.67 -2.42
N TRP A 35 10.03 -1.13 -1.70
CA TRP A 35 9.07 -0.18 -2.24
C TRP A 35 9.59 1.23 -2.02
N LEU A 36 9.49 2.05 -3.06
CA LEU A 36 9.88 3.45 -3.00
C LEU A 36 8.68 4.33 -3.37
N PRO A 37 8.44 5.41 -2.61
CA PRO A 37 7.24 6.23 -2.73
C PRO A 37 7.15 6.92 -4.10
N HIS A 38 8.31 7.28 -4.65
CA HIS A 38 8.46 7.93 -5.95
C HIS A 38 8.58 6.91 -7.10
N ASN A 39 8.17 5.65 -6.90
CA ASN A 39 8.15 4.68 -7.99
C ASN A 39 7.00 5.01 -8.95
N ARG A 40 7.34 5.31 -10.21
CA ARG A 40 6.43 5.65 -11.32
C ARG A 40 5.29 4.65 -11.51
N PHE A 41 5.50 3.41 -11.10
CA PHE A 41 4.59 2.29 -11.30
C PHE A 41 3.86 1.89 -10.01
N MET A 42 3.93 2.73 -8.98
CA MET A 42 3.31 2.50 -7.67
C MET A 42 3.69 1.14 -7.08
N ASN A 43 4.96 0.74 -7.26
CA ASN A 43 5.49 -0.54 -6.79
C ASN A 43 4.71 -1.77 -7.30
N ARG A 44 3.98 -1.65 -8.43
CA ARG A 44 3.25 -2.76 -9.07
C ARG A 44 4.14 -3.56 -10.00
N ARG A 45 3.86 -4.86 -10.09
CA ARG A 45 4.54 -5.76 -11.05
C ARG A 45 4.25 -5.28 -12.48
N LYS A 46 5.31 -5.00 -13.23
CA LYS A 46 5.26 -4.59 -14.63
C LYS A 46 5.21 -5.78 -15.58
N HIS A 47 5.94 -6.82 -15.24
CA HIS A 47 6.18 -7.94 -16.12
C HIS A 47 5.59 -9.21 -15.54
N ASN A 48 5.18 -10.10 -16.41
CA ASN A 48 4.77 -11.43 -16.03
C ASN A 48 6.01 -12.32 -15.95
N VAL A 49 6.13 -13.09 -14.87
CA VAL A 49 7.12 -14.15 -14.74
C VAL A 49 6.44 -15.46 -15.09
N VAL A 50 6.90 -16.10 -16.17
CA VAL A 50 6.29 -17.30 -16.74
C VAL A 50 7.32 -18.42 -16.75
N SER A 51 6.95 -19.60 -16.27
CA SER A 51 7.82 -20.77 -16.41
C SER A 51 7.85 -21.26 -17.86
N VAL A 52 9.03 -21.63 -18.36
CA VAL A 52 9.19 -22.22 -19.71
C VAL A 52 8.90 -23.74 -19.68
N GLY A 53 8.90 -24.37 -18.50
CA GLY A 53 8.59 -25.78 -18.31
C GLY A 53 8.40 -26.12 -16.82
N TYR A 54 8.84 -27.31 -16.40
CA TYR A 54 8.97 -27.59 -14.97
C TYR A 54 10.16 -26.79 -14.40
N SER A 55 9.87 -25.91 -13.45
CA SER A 55 10.88 -25.09 -12.80
C SER A 55 10.64 -25.10 -11.29
N GLN A 56 11.72 -25.19 -10.52
CA GLN A 56 11.71 -25.07 -9.07
C GLN A 56 12.27 -23.71 -8.69
N VAL A 57 11.59 -23.01 -7.79
CA VAL A 57 11.96 -21.66 -7.36
C VAL A 57 11.89 -21.56 -5.85
N TYR A 58 12.84 -20.85 -5.26
CA TYR A 58 12.71 -20.35 -3.90
C TYR A 58 12.05 -18.98 -3.93
N ILE A 59 11.16 -18.73 -2.99
CA ILE A 59 10.42 -17.48 -2.88
C ILE A 59 10.90 -16.78 -1.61
N LEU A 60 11.36 -15.54 -1.75
CA LEU A 60 11.51 -14.63 -0.62
C LEU A 60 10.33 -13.67 -0.65
N PHE A 61 9.49 -13.78 0.38
CA PHE A 61 8.42 -12.82 0.61
C PHE A 61 9.01 -11.53 1.16
N ARG A 62 8.36 -10.43 0.78
CA ARG A 62 8.77 -9.10 1.19
C ARG A 62 8.65 -8.89 2.70
N ASP A 63 7.58 -9.40 3.30
CA ASP A 63 7.35 -9.20 4.73
C ASP A 63 8.37 -9.98 5.56
N ASP A 64 8.68 -11.22 5.19
CA ASP A 64 9.76 -12.01 5.81
C ASP A 64 11.11 -11.30 5.69
N PHE A 65 11.39 -10.70 4.52
CA PHE A 65 12.61 -9.92 4.30
C PHE A 65 12.67 -8.70 5.22
N LEU A 66 11.59 -7.93 5.32
CA LEU A 66 11.54 -6.75 6.19
C LEU A 66 11.63 -7.11 7.67
N GLN A 67 11.00 -8.21 8.09
CA GLN A 67 11.06 -8.71 9.45
C GLN A 67 12.51 -9.04 9.85
N VAL A 68 13.25 -9.73 8.99
CA VAL A 68 14.67 -10.01 9.25
C VAL A 68 15.48 -8.70 9.34
N LEU A 69 15.13 -7.68 8.57
CA LEU A 69 15.82 -6.38 8.60
C LEU A 69 15.53 -5.54 9.86
N GLU A 70 14.51 -5.89 10.66
CA GLU A 70 14.29 -5.24 11.97
C GLU A 70 15.48 -5.47 12.90
N ASP A 71 16.09 -6.66 12.86
CA ASP A 71 17.27 -7.00 13.65
C ASP A 71 18.56 -6.33 13.15
N TYR A 72 18.56 -5.79 11.92
CA TYR A 72 19.75 -5.24 11.26
C TYR A 72 19.48 -3.86 10.64
N PRO A 73 19.29 -2.80 11.45
CA PRO A 73 18.94 -1.47 10.95
C PRO A 73 19.98 -0.87 9.99
N ASP A 74 21.29 -1.07 10.27
CA ASP A 74 22.35 -0.59 9.38
C ASP A 74 22.32 -1.26 7.99
N CYS A 75 21.92 -2.54 7.93
CA CYS A 75 21.75 -3.27 6.68
C CYS A 75 20.53 -2.79 5.92
N ARG A 76 19.44 -2.51 6.64
CA ARG A 76 18.19 -1.98 6.08
C ARG A 76 18.44 -0.68 5.30
N ASP A 77 19.20 0.25 5.88
CA ASP A 77 19.53 1.51 5.20
C ASP A 77 20.41 1.32 3.96
N LYS A 78 21.42 0.44 4.04
CA LYS A 78 22.28 0.13 2.89
C LYS A 78 21.48 -0.49 1.74
N ILE A 79 20.58 -1.42 2.07
CA ILE A 79 19.69 -2.07 1.10
C ILE A 79 18.75 -1.03 0.47
N ARG A 80 18.18 -0.13 1.27
CA ARG A 80 17.32 0.94 0.78
C ARG A 80 18.05 1.83 -0.24
N VAL A 81 19.24 2.31 0.11
CA VAL A 81 20.06 3.16 -0.79
C VAL A 81 20.42 2.39 -2.07
N HIS A 82 20.77 1.12 -1.96
CA HIS A 82 21.09 0.31 -3.13
C HIS A 82 19.87 0.08 -4.03
N ALA A 83 18.69 -0.16 -3.44
CA ALA A 83 17.45 -0.30 -4.17
C ALA A 83 17.02 1.00 -4.86
N GLU A 84 17.17 2.15 -4.20
CA GLU A 84 16.96 3.48 -4.79
C GLU A 84 17.84 3.66 -6.03
N TRP A 85 19.13 3.32 -5.93
CA TRP A 85 20.05 3.38 -7.06
C TRP A 85 19.62 2.46 -8.21
N LEU A 86 19.28 1.19 -7.93
CA LEU A 86 18.84 0.22 -8.93
C LEU A 86 17.54 0.64 -9.65
N GLN A 87 16.57 1.18 -8.92
CA GLN A 87 15.30 1.65 -9.48
C GLN A 87 15.47 2.95 -10.27
N SER A 88 16.37 3.83 -9.83
CA SER A 88 16.75 5.04 -10.57
C SER A 88 17.40 4.71 -11.91
N GLU A 89 18.40 3.81 -11.91
CA GLU A 89 19.09 3.37 -13.14
C GLU A 89 18.12 2.69 -14.14
N ALA A 90 17.12 1.98 -13.62
CA ALA A 90 16.07 1.37 -14.43
C ALA A 90 14.98 2.36 -14.91
N GLY A 91 15.08 3.65 -14.56
CA GLY A 91 14.13 4.69 -14.95
C GLY A 91 12.74 4.52 -14.32
N GLU A 92 12.70 3.92 -13.13
CA GLU A 92 11.45 3.59 -12.42
C GLU A 92 11.04 4.63 -11.40
N LEU A 93 11.92 5.59 -11.07
CA LEU A 93 11.65 6.67 -10.14
C LEU A 93 11.24 7.95 -10.89
N THR A 94 10.24 8.66 -10.37
CA THR A 94 9.85 10.00 -10.82
C THR A 94 10.48 11.07 -9.95
N GLU A 95 10.87 12.19 -10.55
CA GLU A 95 11.38 13.38 -9.83
C GLU A 95 10.26 14.17 -9.13
N ASP A 96 8.99 13.85 -9.43
CA ASP A 96 7.84 14.55 -8.88
C ASP A 96 7.64 14.23 -7.39
N GLU A 97 7.60 15.26 -6.54
CA GLU A 97 7.15 15.20 -5.14
C GLU A 97 5.67 14.79 -5.11
N ILE A 98 5.40 13.48 -5.09
CA ILE A 98 4.06 12.99 -4.78
C ILE A 98 3.81 13.33 -3.32
N VAL A 99 2.82 14.19 -3.09
CA VAL A 99 2.44 14.74 -1.78
C VAL A 99 2.43 13.63 -0.72
N ALA A 100 3.29 13.83 0.26
CA ALA A 100 3.55 13.01 1.42
C ALA A 100 2.26 12.67 2.19
N ASP A 101 1.87 11.39 2.13
CA ASP A 101 1.04 10.73 3.15
C ASP A 101 1.15 9.19 3.05
N VAL A 102 1.63 8.66 1.92
CA VAL A 102 1.86 7.22 1.69
C VAL A 102 3.26 6.75 2.10
N ASP A 103 4.19 7.70 2.30
CA ASP A 103 5.62 7.47 2.53
C ASP A 103 5.90 6.67 3.81
N GLU A 104 5.06 6.82 4.83
CA GLU A 104 5.28 6.24 6.15
C GLU A 104 5.16 4.69 6.17
N PHE A 105 4.49 4.10 5.18
CA PHE A 105 4.18 2.67 5.19
C PHE A 105 5.08 1.81 4.32
N GLU A 106 5.80 2.39 3.38
CA GLU A 106 6.53 1.59 2.39
C GLU A 106 7.73 0.86 3.00
N GLY A 107 8.37 1.38 4.04
CA GLY A 107 9.44 0.66 4.76
C GLY A 107 8.97 -0.30 5.86
N ARG A 108 7.66 -0.34 6.14
CA ARG A 108 7.10 -1.00 7.33
C ARG A 108 6.70 -2.45 7.08
N THR A 109 6.78 -3.28 8.12
CA THR A 109 6.23 -4.63 8.10
C THR A 109 4.70 -4.60 8.04
N LEU A 110 4.09 -5.73 7.69
CA LEU A 110 2.63 -5.85 7.68
C LEU A 110 2.02 -5.53 9.05
N GLU A 111 2.68 -5.93 10.13
CA GLU A 111 2.24 -5.67 11.49
C GLU A 111 2.22 -4.18 11.81
N GLU A 112 3.33 -3.47 11.55
CA GLU A 112 3.41 -2.02 11.73
C GLU A 112 2.37 -1.25 10.89
N ARG A 113 2.12 -1.71 9.66
CA ARG A 113 1.05 -1.18 8.79
C ARG A 113 -0.32 -1.37 9.42
N LEU A 114 -0.63 -2.56 9.94
CA LEU A 114 -1.89 -2.86 10.58
C LEU A 114 -2.09 -2.05 11.87
N ILE A 115 -1.03 -1.86 12.66
CA ILE A 115 -1.07 -1.06 13.89
C ILE A 115 -1.43 0.39 13.58
N ALA A 116 -0.80 0.99 12.57
CA ALA A 116 -1.09 2.37 12.21
C ALA A 116 -2.46 2.51 11.51
N LEU A 117 -2.87 1.55 10.67
CA LEU A 117 -4.22 1.56 10.10
C LEU A 117 -5.26 1.52 11.23
N ARG A 118 -5.02 0.73 12.27
CA ARG A 118 -5.87 0.68 13.47
C ARG A 118 -5.92 2.03 14.19
N SER A 119 -4.81 2.76 14.31
CA SER A 119 -4.82 4.09 14.94
C SER A 119 -5.63 5.10 14.13
N VAL A 120 -5.49 5.08 12.80
CA VAL A 120 -6.30 5.91 11.89
C VAL A 120 -7.79 5.57 12.00
N LEU A 121 -8.14 4.28 12.06
CA LEU A 121 -9.52 3.84 12.26
C LEU A 121 -10.10 4.33 13.59
N CYS A 122 -9.34 4.29 14.69
CA CYS A 122 -9.79 4.83 15.98
C CYS A 122 -10.09 6.34 15.90
N VAL A 123 -9.25 7.12 15.21
CA VAL A 123 -9.49 8.56 15.01
C VAL A 123 -10.75 8.79 14.19
N LEU A 124 -10.94 8.01 13.12
CA LEU A 124 -12.12 8.10 12.27
C LEU A 124 -13.40 7.72 13.04
N GLU A 125 -13.36 6.66 13.84
CA GLU A 125 -14.48 6.23 14.69
C GLU A 125 -14.88 7.34 15.68
N ASN A 126 -13.91 7.97 16.34
CA ASN A 126 -14.17 9.10 17.24
C ASN A 126 -14.83 10.27 16.49
N ASN A 127 -14.31 10.63 15.32
CA ASN A 127 -14.87 11.70 14.50
C ASN A 127 -16.31 11.39 14.04
N VAL A 128 -16.60 10.14 13.67
CA VAL A 128 -17.94 9.69 13.29
C VAL A 128 -18.90 9.79 14.49
N ASN A 129 -18.48 9.33 15.67
CA ASN A 129 -19.30 9.40 16.88
C ASN A 129 -19.58 10.86 17.30
N GLU A 130 -18.58 11.73 17.26
CA GLU A 130 -18.78 13.15 17.52
C GLU A 130 -19.75 13.80 16.54
N ASN A 131 -19.59 13.51 15.25
CA ASN A 131 -20.48 14.04 14.21
C ASN A 131 -21.90 13.50 14.35
N TYR A 132 -22.05 12.23 14.75
CA TYR A 132 -23.35 11.64 15.04
C TYR A 132 -24.04 12.36 16.22
N GLU A 133 -23.32 12.65 17.31
CA GLU A 133 -23.88 13.39 18.44
C GLU A 133 -24.22 14.84 18.08
N LYS A 134 -23.39 15.52 17.28
CA LYS A 134 -23.71 16.85 16.73
C LYS A 134 -24.98 16.81 15.87
N PHE A 135 -25.09 15.82 14.99
CA PHE A 135 -26.27 15.62 14.15
C PHE A 135 -27.52 15.35 14.98
N LYS A 136 -27.45 14.48 15.99
CA LYS A 136 -28.55 14.17 16.90
C LYS A 136 -29.05 15.40 17.65
N LYS A 137 -28.13 16.23 18.18
CA LYS A 137 -28.48 17.51 18.82
C LYS A 137 -29.19 18.46 17.86
N SER A 138 -28.66 18.61 16.65
CA SER A 138 -29.26 19.45 15.60
C SER A 138 -30.66 18.95 15.20
N SER A 139 -30.81 17.64 14.96
CA SER A 139 -32.08 17.00 14.61
C SER A 139 -33.14 17.20 15.71
N ASN A 140 -32.77 17.02 16.97
CA ASN A 140 -33.69 17.25 18.09
C ASN A 140 -34.10 18.73 18.20
N HIS A 141 -33.17 19.65 17.99
CA HIS A 141 -33.47 21.08 17.96
C HIS A 141 -34.46 21.43 16.83
N PHE A 142 -34.26 20.89 15.63
CA PHE A 142 -35.21 21.06 14.52
C PHE A 142 -36.58 20.47 14.83
N LYS A 143 -36.65 19.25 15.36
CA LYS A 143 -37.92 18.62 15.77
C LYS A 143 -38.66 19.46 16.79
N HIS A 144 -37.95 20.03 17.77
CA HIS A 144 -38.58 20.88 18.78
C HIS A 144 -39.14 22.17 18.18
N ARG A 145 -38.37 22.84 17.32
CA ARG A 145 -38.84 24.03 16.59
C ARG A 145 -40.05 23.74 15.71
N LEU A 146 -40.04 22.59 15.03
CA LEU A 146 -41.14 22.17 14.16
C LEU A 146 -42.40 21.90 14.97
N ALA A 147 -42.30 21.21 16.11
CA ALA A 147 -43.43 20.99 17.02
C ALA A 147 -44.03 22.28 17.58
N VAL A 148 -43.20 23.29 17.89
CA VAL A 148 -43.68 24.62 18.32
C VAL A 148 -44.44 25.33 17.20
N LEU A 149 -43.92 25.29 15.96
CA LEU A 149 -44.60 25.86 14.80
C LEU A 149 -45.93 25.15 14.51
N GLU A 150 -45.94 23.81 14.55
CA GLU A 150 -47.16 23.01 14.36
C GLU A 150 -48.24 23.38 15.38
N ARG A 151 -47.85 23.60 16.64
CA ARG A 151 -48.77 24.05 17.69
C ARG A 151 -49.33 25.44 17.40
N TYR A 152 -48.49 26.40 17.04
CA TYR A 152 -48.92 27.76 16.71
C TYR A 152 -49.87 27.80 15.51
N CYS A 153 -49.56 27.05 14.43
CA CYS A 153 -50.43 26.93 13.27
C CYS A 153 -51.79 26.31 13.62
N ARG A 154 -51.82 25.33 14.54
CA ARG A 154 -53.05 24.69 15.00
C ARG A 154 -53.90 25.63 15.85
N GLU A 155 -53.28 26.46 16.69
CA GLU A 155 -53.95 27.50 17.48
C GLU A 155 -54.50 28.63 16.61
N MET A 156 -53.87 28.92 15.46
CA MET A 156 -54.37 29.92 14.49
C MET A 156 -55.50 29.44 13.57
N MET A 157 -55.68 28.13 13.41
CA MET A 157 -56.74 27.54 12.56
C MET A 157 -58.03 27.22 13.31
N ASN A 158 -58.05 27.33 14.64
CA ASN A 158 -59.24 27.23 15.50
C ASN A 158 -59.73 28.62 15.88
#